data_AF-A0A3D4X3I4-F1
#
_entry.id   AF-A0A3D4X3I4-F1
#
_cell.length_a   1.000
_cell.length_b   1.000
_cell.length_c   1.000
_cell.angle_alpha   90.00
_cell.angle_beta   90.00
_cell.angle_gamma   90.00
#
_symmetry.space_group_name_H-M   'P 1'
#
loop_
_entity.id
_entity.type
_entity.pdbx_description
1 polymer ?
#
loop_
_entity_poly.entity_id
_entity_poly.type
_entity_poly.pdbx_seq_one_letter_code
_entity_poly.pdbx_strand_id
1 'polypeptide(L)'
;MSRYHLGQPSGKGLHQELLMHLPTKRSPPNAAGVLFQVAQLLVDRGRSLLRGEVLGPRGQLFKRSPLTALYAASPVYLPEDFAVCPTPEGSVVLTWLVPITGAEAAYVESHGWQTFEDSLLAEDPDLTDLSRSPLKASADHLSAKRW
;
A
#
# COMPACT_ATOMS: atom_id res chain seq x y z
N MET A 1 -15.19 3.80 -2.98
CA MET A 1 -15.00 5.13 -2.35
C MET A 1 -15.12 6.30 -3.32
N SER A 2 -15.33 6.06 -4.62
CA SER A 2 -15.38 7.05 -5.71
C SER A 2 -16.35 8.22 -5.54
N ARG A 3 -17.33 8.15 -4.65
CA ARG A 3 -18.28 9.26 -4.39
C ARG A 3 -17.85 10.21 -3.28
N TYR A 4 -16.73 9.93 -2.60
CA TYR A 4 -16.17 10.80 -1.58
C TYR A 4 -15.07 11.66 -2.21
N HIS A 5 -15.17 12.98 -2.03
CA HIS A 5 -14.11 13.90 -2.40
C HIS A 5 -13.09 13.98 -1.26
N LEU A 6 -11.89 13.43 -1.48
CA LEU A 6 -10.86 13.31 -0.46
C LEU A 6 -9.79 14.38 -0.68
N GLY A 7 -9.44 15.10 0.39
CA GLY A 7 -8.43 16.16 0.32
C GLY A 7 -7.00 15.63 0.11
N GLN A 8 -6.16 16.46 -0.51
CA GLN A 8 -4.73 16.28 -0.67
C GLN A 8 -3.96 17.41 0.03
N PRO A 9 -2.68 17.21 0.41
CA PRO A 9 -1.85 18.28 0.98
C PRO A 9 -1.67 19.50 0.08
N SER A 10 -1.83 19.33 -1.24
CA SER A 10 -1.78 20.42 -2.23
C SER A 10 -2.99 21.37 -2.15
N GLY A 11 -3.99 21.07 -1.32
CA GLY A 11 -5.26 21.82 -1.24
C GLY A 11 -6.29 21.40 -2.30
N LYS A 12 -5.93 20.51 -3.23
CA LYS A 12 -6.86 19.87 -4.16
C LYS A 12 -7.53 18.66 -3.49
N GLY A 13 -8.53 18.08 -4.14
CA GLY A 13 -9.04 16.76 -3.77
C GLY A 13 -9.20 15.85 -4.97
N LEU A 14 -9.42 14.57 -4.69
CA LEU A 14 -9.60 13.51 -5.68
C LEU A 14 -10.62 12.48 -5.22
N HIS A 15 -11.06 11.66 -6.16
CA HIS A 15 -11.79 10.43 -5.90
C HIS A 15 -10.82 9.25 -5.96
N GLN A 16 -10.93 8.31 -5.03
CA GLN A 16 -9.99 7.18 -4.91
C GLN A 16 -10.74 5.86 -4.80
N GLU A 17 -10.20 4.82 -5.42
CA GLU A 17 -10.57 3.43 -5.16
C GLU A 17 -9.36 2.63 -4.70
N LEU A 18 -9.61 1.63 -3.85
CA LEU A 18 -8.59 0.78 -3.26
C LEU A 18 -8.63 -0.60 -3.91
N LEU A 19 -7.47 -1.14 -4.23
CA LEU A 19 -7.33 -2.51 -4.71
C LEU A 19 -6.19 -3.23 -4.02
N MET A 20 -6.22 -4.56 -4.09
CA MET A 20 -5.17 -5.43 -3.57
C MET A 20 -5.03 -6.65 -4.48
N HIS A 21 -3.82 -6.94 -4.92
CA HIS A 21 -3.49 -8.20 -5.58
C HIS A 21 -3.24 -9.27 -4.53
N LEU A 22 -3.88 -10.43 -4.69
CA LEU A 22 -3.85 -11.54 -3.74
C LEU A 22 -3.68 -12.87 -4.48
N PRO A 23 -3.05 -13.87 -3.84
CA PRO A 23 -2.83 -15.16 -4.47
C PRO A 23 -4.17 -15.90 -4.63
N THR A 24 -4.50 -16.32 -5.85
CA THR A 24 -5.79 -16.95 -6.19
C THR A 24 -6.12 -18.19 -5.34
N LYS A 25 -5.11 -19.01 -5.03
CA LYS A 25 -5.28 -20.25 -4.24
C LYS A 25 -5.31 -20.03 -2.72
N ARG A 26 -4.96 -18.83 -2.24
CA ARG A 26 -4.78 -18.53 -0.81
C ARG A 26 -5.28 -17.14 -0.45
N SER A 27 -6.40 -16.71 -1.03
CA SER A 27 -6.98 -15.42 -0.70
C SER A 27 -7.38 -15.38 0.79
N PRO A 28 -6.84 -14.46 1.60
CA PRO A 28 -7.15 -14.39 3.02
C PRO A 28 -8.61 -13.95 3.21
N PRO A 29 -9.38 -14.61 4.10
CA PRO A 29 -10.82 -14.36 4.23
C PRO A 29 -11.14 -12.94 4.72
N ASN A 30 -10.18 -12.25 5.33
CA ASN A 30 -10.35 -10.88 5.83
C ASN A 30 -9.85 -9.79 4.86
N ALA A 31 -9.44 -10.12 3.63
CA ALA A 31 -8.97 -9.15 2.64
C ALA A 31 -9.95 -7.99 2.41
N ALA A 32 -11.23 -8.31 2.17
CA ALA A 32 -12.28 -7.31 2.01
C ALA A 32 -12.44 -6.46 3.27
N GLY A 33 -12.31 -7.06 4.46
CA GLY A 33 -12.34 -6.36 5.73
C GLY A 33 -11.16 -5.39 5.92
N VAL A 34 -9.96 -5.74 5.43
CA VAL A 34 -8.80 -4.84 5.43
C VAL A 34 -9.05 -3.64 4.52
N LEU A 35 -9.50 -3.87 3.28
CA LEU A 35 -9.83 -2.81 2.33
C LEU A 35 -10.92 -1.88 2.89
N PHE A 36 -11.96 -2.45 3.52
CA PHE A 36 -13.04 -1.68 4.13
C PHE A 36 -12.54 -0.82 5.30
N GLN A 37 -11.69 -1.34 6.18
CA GLN A 37 -11.12 -0.56 7.28
C GLN A 37 -10.27 0.60 6.79
N VAL A 38 -9.46 0.39 5.74
CA VAL A 38 -8.70 1.48 5.12
C VAL A 38 -9.66 2.49 4.51
N ALA A 39 -10.69 2.05 3.80
CA ALA A 39 -11.67 2.95 3.21
C ALA A 39 -12.35 3.85 4.26
N GLN A 40 -12.79 3.27 5.38
CA GLN A 40 -13.35 4.03 6.50
C GLN A 40 -12.34 5.03 7.06
N LEU A 41 -11.09 4.62 7.30
CA LEU A 41 -10.02 5.51 7.75
C LEU A 41 -9.86 6.74 6.83
N LEU A 42 -9.92 6.54 5.51
CA LEU A 42 -9.76 7.63 4.54
C LEU A 42 -10.96 8.57 4.51
N VAL A 43 -12.19 8.03 4.61
CA VAL A 43 -13.41 8.83 4.73
C VAL A 43 -13.40 9.63 6.03
N ASP A 44 -13.13 9.00 7.16
CA ASP A 44 -13.14 9.63 8.49
C ASP A 44 -12.09 10.74 8.60
N ARG A 45 -10.90 10.52 8.02
CA ARG A 45 -9.82 11.52 8.01
C ARG A 45 -9.99 12.60 6.93
N GLY A 46 -10.96 12.44 6.02
CA GLY A 46 -11.25 13.35 4.91
C GLY A 46 -10.10 13.55 3.90
N ARG A 47 -9.12 12.63 3.85
CA ARG A 47 -7.90 12.79 3.03
C ARG A 47 -7.53 11.51 2.30
N SER A 48 -7.08 11.63 1.05
CA SER A 48 -6.72 10.51 0.20
C SER A 48 -5.43 9.84 0.66
N LEU A 49 -5.16 8.61 0.22
CA LEU A 49 -3.81 8.05 0.26
C LEU A 49 -2.96 8.65 -0.84
N LEU A 50 -1.69 8.91 -0.53
CA LEU A 50 -0.69 9.30 -1.52
C LEU A 50 0.20 8.11 -1.88
N ARG A 51 0.77 8.13 -3.10
CA ARG A 51 1.85 7.20 -3.46
C ARG A 51 2.98 7.34 -2.45
N GLY A 52 3.50 6.21 -1.98
CA GLY A 52 4.55 6.19 -0.98
C GLY A 52 4.05 6.20 0.47
N GLU A 53 2.75 6.46 0.71
CA GLU A 53 2.21 6.48 2.07
C GLU A 53 2.16 5.07 2.65
N VAL A 54 2.59 4.94 3.91
CA VAL A 54 2.53 3.70 4.68
C VAL A 54 1.44 3.79 5.74
N LEU A 55 0.58 2.78 5.78
CA LEU A 55 -0.39 2.57 6.85
C LEU A 55 0.08 1.45 7.78
N GLY A 56 0.41 1.82 9.02
CA GLY A 56 0.87 0.90 10.05
C GLY A 56 2.38 0.98 10.30
N PRO A 57 2.98 -0.02 10.97
CA PRO A 57 2.40 -1.33 11.30
C PRO A 57 1.29 -1.28 12.38
N ARG A 58 0.28 -2.16 12.27
CA ARG A 58 -0.84 -2.27 13.25
C ARG A 58 -1.14 -3.71 13.67
N GLY A 59 -0.10 -4.55 13.75
CA GLY A 59 -0.24 -5.99 13.96
C GLY A 59 -0.37 -6.76 12.66
N GLN A 60 -0.65 -8.07 12.74
CA GLN A 60 -0.74 -8.93 11.55
C GLN A 60 -1.94 -8.57 10.68
N LEU A 61 -1.71 -8.32 9.39
CA LEU A 61 -2.80 -8.07 8.43
C LEU A 61 -3.57 -9.34 8.09
N PHE A 62 -2.85 -10.46 7.96
CA PHE A 62 -3.41 -11.77 7.62
C PHE A 62 -2.87 -12.83 8.57
N LYS A 63 -3.70 -13.85 8.84
CA LYS A 63 -3.33 -14.94 9.74
C LYS A 63 -2.03 -15.61 9.29
N ARG A 64 -1.03 -15.68 10.19
CA ARG A 64 0.30 -16.28 9.94
C ARG A 64 1.11 -15.58 8.82
N SER A 65 0.76 -14.36 8.46
CA SER A 65 1.57 -13.53 7.57
C SER A 65 2.55 -12.68 8.39
N PRO A 66 3.81 -12.50 7.92
CA PRO A 66 4.74 -11.54 8.51
C PRO A 66 4.42 -10.09 8.12
N LEU A 67 3.42 -9.86 7.26
CA LEU A 67 3.06 -8.55 6.74
C LEU A 67 2.14 -7.82 7.73
N THR A 68 2.55 -6.63 8.13
CA THR A 68 1.96 -5.88 9.25
C THR A 68 1.57 -4.44 8.91
N ALA A 69 1.91 -3.98 7.71
CA ALA A 69 1.64 -2.63 7.22
C ALA A 69 1.22 -2.69 5.74
N LEU A 70 0.63 -1.59 5.25
CA LEU A 70 0.22 -1.43 3.85
C LEU A 70 0.98 -0.26 3.25
N TYR A 71 1.54 -0.44 2.05
CA TYR A 71 2.15 0.60 1.24
C TYR A 71 1.21 0.99 0.10
N ALA A 72 0.99 2.29 -0.12
CA ALA A 72 0.18 2.80 -1.21
C ALA A 72 1.01 2.99 -2.49
N ALA A 73 0.76 2.18 -3.50
CA ALA A 73 1.45 2.17 -4.79
C ALA A 73 0.51 2.46 -5.96
N SER A 74 1.10 2.78 -7.12
CA SER A 74 0.42 2.65 -8.40
C SER A 74 0.22 1.16 -8.75
N PRO A 75 -0.89 0.76 -9.39
CA PRO A 75 -1.19 -0.64 -9.69
C PRO A 75 -0.37 -1.17 -10.89
N VAL A 76 0.94 -1.32 -10.71
CA VAL A 76 1.91 -1.64 -11.79
C VAL A 76 1.77 -3.03 -12.41
N TYR A 77 0.97 -3.93 -11.82
CA TYR A 77 0.62 -5.22 -12.44
C TYR A 77 -0.52 -5.11 -13.47
N LEU A 78 -1.07 -3.92 -13.64
CA LEU A 78 -2.09 -3.60 -14.63
C LEU A 78 -1.53 -2.54 -15.60
N PRO A 79 -2.12 -2.37 -16.80
CA PRO A 79 -1.71 -1.33 -17.73
C PRO A 79 -1.68 0.05 -17.08
N GLU A 80 -0.79 0.93 -17.52
CA GLU A 80 -0.61 2.27 -16.92
C GLU A 80 -1.93 3.06 -16.88
N ASP A 81 -2.71 2.99 -17.96
CA ASP A 81 -4.01 3.65 -18.09
C ASP A 81 -5.07 3.14 -17.10
N PHE A 82 -4.82 2.02 -16.41
CA PHE A 82 -5.70 1.52 -15.34
C PHE A 82 -5.61 2.36 -14.06
N ALA A 83 -4.49 3.07 -13.83
CA ALA A 83 -4.27 3.81 -12.59
C ALA A 83 -5.23 5.00 -12.40
N VAL A 84 -5.80 5.52 -13.49
CA VAL A 84 -6.72 6.66 -13.46
C VAL A 84 -7.92 6.39 -14.35
N CYS A 85 -9.10 6.34 -13.74
CA CYS A 85 -10.37 6.19 -14.46
C CYS A 85 -11.06 7.57 -14.58
N PRO A 86 -11.21 8.13 -15.79
CA PRO A 86 -11.97 9.36 -15.97
C PRO A 86 -13.47 9.10 -15.77
N THR A 87 -14.15 9.96 -15.02
CA THR A 87 -15.61 9.92 -14.84
C THR A 87 -16.21 11.31 -15.07
N PRO A 88 -17.53 11.43 -15.33
CA PRO A 88 -18.20 12.73 -15.45
C PRO A 88 -17.99 13.65 -14.23
N GLU A 89 -17.81 13.07 -13.05
CA GLU A 89 -17.63 13.77 -11.77
C GLU A 89 -16.17 14.13 -11.47
N GLY A 90 -15.21 13.63 -12.27
CA GLY A 90 -13.77 13.82 -12.08
C GLY A 90 -12.98 12.52 -12.21
N SER A 91 -11.66 12.61 -12.18
CA SER A 91 -10.82 11.41 -12.26
C SER A 91 -10.83 10.63 -10.94
N VAL A 92 -11.02 9.32 -11.03
CA VAL A 92 -10.87 8.37 -9.94
C VAL A 92 -9.49 7.73 -10.02
N VAL A 93 -8.68 7.88 -8.96
CA VAL A 93 -7.35 7.26 -8.86
C VAL A 93 -7.47 5.88 -8.22
N LEU A 94 -6.90 4.87 -8.86
CA LEU A 94 -6.84 3.51 -8.34
C LEU A 94 -5.54 3.33 -7.58
N THR A 95 -5.62 3.01 -6.29
CA THR A 95 -4.47 2.86 -5.40
C THR A 95 -4.33 1.42 -4.98
N TRP A 96 -3.17 0.85 -5.30
CA TRP A 96 -2.82 -0.50 -4.90
C TRP A 96 -2.26 -0.48 -3.47
N LEU A 97 -2.93 -1.18 -2.57
CA LEU A 97 -2.43 -1.43 -1.23
C LEU A 97 -1.58 -2.70 -1.25
N VAL A 98 -0.27 -2.53 -1.13
CA VAL A 98 0.71 -3.61 -1.07
C VAL A 98 0.96 -3.98 0.39
N PRO A 99 0.66 -5.21 0.82
CA PRO A 99 1.07 -5.69 2.14
C PRO A 99 2.61 -5.73 2.25
N ILE A 100 3.13 -5.08 3.28
CA ILE A 100 4.57 -4.98 3.58
C ILE A 100 4.85 -5.39 5.03
N THR A 101 6.09 -5.80 5.28
CA THR A 101 6.59 -6.10 6.62
C THR A 101 6.77 -4.83 7.45
N GLY A 102 6.87 -4.97 8.77
CA GLY A 102 7.26 -3.85 9.65
C GLY A 102 8.67 -3.31 9.35
N ALA A 103 9.57 -4.17 8.85
CA ALA A 103 10.91 -3.78 8.44
C ALA A 103 10.89 -2.81 7.24
N GLU A 104 10.10 -3.15 6.23
CA GLU A 104 9.90 -2.32 5.04
C GLU A 104 9.21 -1.01 5.39
N ALA A 105 8.21 -1.04 6.30
CA ALA A 105 7.57 0.19 6.78
C ALA A 105 8.59 1.14 7.44
N ALA A 106 9.43 0.61 8.33
CA ALA A 106 10.49 1.37 8.98
C ALA A 106 11.57 1.86 8.00
N TYR A 107 11.82 1.10 6.92
CA TYR A 107 12.75 1.47 5.87
C TYR A 107 12.23 2.63 5.01
N VAL A 108 10.95 2.60 4.63
CA VAL A 108 10.28 3.70 3.92
C VAL A 108 10.28 4.97 4.76
N GLU A 109 10.00 4.85 6.07
CA GLU A 109 10.02 6.00 6.98
C GLU A 109 11.41 6.65 7.08
N SER A 110 12.49 5.85 7.04
CA SER A 110 13.85 6.34 7.22
C SER A 110 14.54 6.81 5.93
N HIS A 111 14.23 6.23 4.78
CA HIS A 111 14.90 6.53 3.50
C HIS A 111 13.98 7.18 2.46
N GLY A 112 12.67 7.23 2.72
CA GLY A 112 11.69 7.69 1.76
C GLY A 112 11.22 6.58 0.82
N TRP A 113 10.07 6.83 0.19
CA TRP A 113 9.40 5.83 -0.64
C TRP A 113 10.11 5.56 -1.98
N GLN A 114 10.80 6.55 -2.55
CA GLN A 114 11.53 6.35 -3.81
C GLN A 114 12.61 5.28 -3.67
N THR A 115 13.43 5.36 -2.61
CA THR A 115 14.47 4.36 -2.34
C THR A 115 13.89 2.98 -2.04
N PHE A 116 12.70 2.92 -1.44
CA PHE A 116 12.00 1.65 -1.27
C PHE A 116 11.53 1.06 -2.59
N GLU A 117 10.97 1.87 -3.49
CA GLU A 117 10.57 1.41 -4.83
C GLU A 117 11.76 0.99 -5.69
N ASP A 118 12.90 1.68 -5.59
CA ASP A 118 14.15 1.26 -6.23
C ASP A 118 14.59 -0.13 -5.73
N SER A 119 14.41 -0.39 -4.43
CA SER A 119 14.72 -1.68 -3.82
C SER A 119 13.74 -2.77 -4.27
N LEU A 120 12.45 -2.45 -4.40
CA LEU A 120 11.45 -3.36 -4.99
C LEU A 120 11.80 -3.74 -6.42
N LEU A 121 12.23 -2.77 -7.24
CA LEU A 121 12.63 -3.02 -8.62
C LEU A 121 13.92 -3.87 -8.69
N ALA A 122 14.88 -3.61 -7.81
CA ALA A 122 16.17 -4.31 -7.81
C ALA A 122 16.05 -5.77 -7.30
N GLU A 123 15.21 -6.00 -6.28
CA GLU A 123 15.04 -7.33 -5.68
C GLU A 123 13.91 -8.15 -6.32
N ASP A 124 12.99 -7.51 -7.05
CA ASP A 124 11.84 -8.10 -7.77
C ASP A 124 11.06 -9.16 -6.96
N PRO A 125 10.56 -8.82 -5.75
CA PRO A 125 9.81 -9.78 -4.95
C PRO A 125 8.40 -10.02 -5.53
N ASP A 126 7.85 -11.21 -5.28
CA ASP A 126 6.42 -11.46 -5.51
C ASP A 126 5.59 -10.69 -4.47
N LEU A 127 5.05 -9.54 -4.87
CA LEU A 127 4.23 -8.69 -4.00
C LEU A 127 2.83 -9.26 -3.70
N THR A 128 2.47 -10.39 -4.31
CA THR A 128 1.26 -11.15 -3.97
C THR A 128 1.52 -12.25 -2.94
N ASP A 129 2.77 -12.61 -2.69
CA ASP A 129 3.12 -13.61 -1.68
C ASP A 129 3.00 -13.04 -0.27
N LEU A 130 1.90 -13.39 0.40
CA LEU A 130 1.62 -12.99 1.78
C LEU A 130 2.55 -13.61 2.82
N SER A 131 3.42 -14.54 2.43
CA SER A 131 4.42 -15.20 3.29
C SER A 131 5.86 -14.80 2.97
N ARG A 132 6.08 -13.86 2.04
CA ARG A 132 7.41 -13.42 1.65
C ARG A 132 8.19 -12.83 2.83
N SER A 133 9.51 -13.00 2.77
CA SER A 133 10.45 -12.29 3.63
C SER A 133 10.51 -10.79 3.29
N PRO A 134 10.97 -9.93 4.23
CA PRO A 134 11.26 -8.54 3.91
C PRO A 134 12.35 -8.44 2.82
N LEU A 135 12.36 -7.31 2.11
CA LEU A 135 13.51 -6.92 1.28
C LEU A 135 14.82 -6.97 2.08
N LYS A 136 15.91 -7.38 1.43
CA LYS A 136 17.25 -7.43 2.05
C LYS A 136 17.65 -6.06 2.56
N ALA A 137 17.48 -5.01 1.75
CA ALA A 137 17.79 -3.64 2.14
C ALA A 137 17.05 -3.20 3.43
N SER A 138 15.79 -3.62 3.58
CA SER A 138 14.97 -3.34 4.77
C SER A 138 15.40 -4.17 5.99
N ALA A 139 15.79 -5.42 5.80
CA ALA A 139 16.28 -6.30 6.87
C ALA A 139 17.63 -5.83 7.42
N ASP A 140 18.54 -5.42 6.53
CA ASP A 140 19.85 -4.89 6.90
C ASP A 140 19.72 -3.57 7.68
N HIS A 141 18.79 -2.70 7.26
CA HIS A 141 18.49 -1.46 7.99
C HIS A 141 18.03 -1.71 9.44
N LEU A 142 17.09 -2.62 9.65
CA LEU A 142 16.64 -2.97 10.99
C LEU A 142 17.76 -3.55 11.85
N SER A 143 18.63 -4.37 11.26
CA SER A 143 19.76 -4.97 11.95
C SER A 143 20.78 -3.92 12.38
N ALA A 144 21.00 -2.89 11.56
CA ALA A 144 21.90 -1.77 11.87
C ALA A 144 21.37 -0.85 12.98
N LYS A 145 20.04 -0.72 13.14
CA LYS A 145 19.41 0.12 14.20
C LYS A 145 19.37 -0.53 15.59
N ARG A 146 19.77 -1.80 15.73
CA ARG A 146 19.70 -2.56 16.99
C ARG A 146 20.96 -2.46 17.87
N TRP A 147 21.91 -1.60 17.50
CA TRP A 147 23.16 -1.33 18.20
C TRP A 147 23.27 0.17 18.49
#